data_AF-A0A420CTK2-F1
#
_entry.id   AF-A0A420CTK2-F1
#
_cell.length_a   1.000
_cell.length_b   1.000
_cell.length_c   1.000
_cell.angle_alpha   90.00
_cell.angle_beta   90.00
_cell.angle_gamma   90.00
#
_symmetry.space_group_name_H-M   'P 1'
#
loop_
_entity.id
_entity.type
_entity.pdbx_description
1 polymer ?
#
loop_
_entity_poly.entity_id
_entity_poly.type
_entity_poly.pdbx_seq_one_letter_code
_entity_poly.pdbx_strand_id
1 'polypeptide(L)'
;MSLNERISKIIEYSRLTPSEFADEIDVQRSSISHITSGRNKPSLEFIIKIKSRFPELLWDWLVTGEGEMLKSQLPESETSEGNTEEEKIKTTPLPDLFTMMNDDDEFGSDETEAEAPASSPGESFIPAQDKAPEKISDSQRLENSDNHILGQLFGNQQSKIKRIVLFYENGKFESFEP
;
A
#
# COMPACT_ATOMS: atom_id res chain seq x y z
N MET A 1 19.41 -0.51 4.01
CA MET A 1 18.53 -1.40 4.79
C MET A 1 17.14 -1.36 4.17
N SER A 2 16.56 -2.50 3.81
CA SER A 2 15.25 -2.55 3.16
C SER A 2 14.10 -2.32 4.15
N LEU A 3 12.89 -2.02 3.68
CA LEU A 3 11.73 -1.82 4.55
C LEU A 3 11.34 -3.09 5.32
N ASN A 4 11.42 -4.26 4.67
CA ASN A 4 11.16 -5.53 5.33
C ASN A 4 12.19 -5.84 6.43
N GLU A 5 13.47 -5.54 6.22
CA GLU A 5 14.50 -5.67 7.27
C GLU A 5 14.21 -4.75 8.45
N ARG A 6 13.75 -3.51 8.19
CA ARG A 6 13.41 -2.55 9.25
C ARG A 6 12.22 -3.04 10.07
N ILE A 7 11.21 -3.57 9.42
CA ILE A 7 10.05 -4.19 10.09
C ILE A 7 10.49 -5.39 10.94
N SER A 8 11.37 -6.24 10.43
CA SER A 8 11.95 -7.34 11.23
C SER A 8 12.70 -6.83 12.46
N LYS A 9 13.47 -5.74 12.36
CA LYS A 9 14.11 -5.11 13.52
C LYS A 9 13.13 -4.55 14.53
N ILE A 10 12.01 -3.96 14.07
CA ILE A 10 10.97 -3.46 14.98
C ILE A 10 10.34 -4.63 15.75
N ILE A 11 10.07 -5.76 15.08
CA ILE A 11 9.54 -6.96 15.72
C ILE A 11 10.52 -7.46 16.79
N GLU A 12 11.81 -7.55 16.46
CA GLU A 12 12.86 -7.95 17.41
C GLU A 12 12.97 -6.99 18.61
N TYR A 13 12.93 -5.67 18.35
CA TYR A 13 12.93 -4.64 19.38
C TYR A 13 11.73 -4.74 20.32
N SER A 14 10.54 -5.01 19.77
CA SER A 14 9.31 -5.17 20.56
C SER A 14 9.33 -6.41 21.46
N ARG A 15 10.28 -7.34 21.24
CA ARG A 15 10.37 -8.65 21.92
C ARG A 15 9.10 -9.51 21.78
N LEU A 16 8.31 -9.24 20.74
CA LEU A 16 7.12 -10.00 20.40
C LEU A 16 7.44 -11.03 19.34
N THR A 17 6.71 -12.14 19.35
CA THR A 17 6.70 -13.04 18.19
C THR A 17 6.00 -12.36 17.01
N PRO A 18 6.28 -12.77 15.76
CA PRO A 18 5.61 -12.20 14.58
C PRO A 18 4.07 -12.28 14.62
N SER A 19 3.52 -13.28 15.32
CA SER A 19 2.08 -13.43 15.49
C SER A 19 1.53 -12.42 16.51
N GLU A 20 2.18 -12.27 17.66
CA GLU A 20 1.80 -11.28 18.67
C GLU A 20 1.94 -9.86 18.14
N PHE A 21 3.00 -9.57 17.39
CA PHE A 21 3.18 -8.28 16.74
C PHE A 21 2.04 -7.96 15.77
N ALA A 22 1.55 -8.95 15.01
CA ALA A 22 0.42 -8.76 14.12
C ALA A 22 -0.85 -8.41 14.89
N ASP A 23 -1.11 -9.13 15.99
CA ASP A 23 -2.26 -8.88 16.85
C ASP A 23 -2.15 -7.49 17.52
N GLU A 24 -0.94 -7.05 17.89
CA GLU A 24 -0.66 -5.77 18.55
C GLU A 24 -0.89 -4.55 17.66
N ILE A 25 -0.56 -4.64 16.37
CA ILE A 25 -0.83 -3.57 15.39
C ILE A 25 -2.16 -3.76 14.65
N ASP A 26 -2.97 -4.73 15.07
CA ASP A 26 -4.27 -5.08 14.49
C ASP A 26 -4.19 -5.34 12.97
N VAL A 27 -3.32 -6.28 12.59
CA VAL A 27 -3.18 -6.75 11.20
C VAL A 27 -3.18 -8.27 11.13
N GLN A 28 -3.47 -8.81 9.96
CA GLN A 28 -3.47 -10.26 9.77
C GLN A 28 -2.04 -10.83 9.92
N ARG A 29 -1.89 -11.92 10.68
CA ARG A 29 -0.61 -12.62 10.90
C ARG A 29 0.12 -13.01 9.61
N SER A 30 -0.63 -13.40 8.59
CA SER A 30 -0.09 -13.71 7.25
C SER A 30 0.58 -12.50 6.61
N SER A 31 0.07 -11.28 6.84
CA SER A 31 0.64 -10.05 6.31
C SER A 31 2.06 -9.82 6.84
N ILE A 32 2.31 -10.08 8.13
CA ILE A 32 3.65 -9.97 8.71
C ILE A 32 4.63 -10.92 7.99
N SER A 33 4.25 -12.18 7.81
CA SER A 33 5.09 -13.18 7.14
C SER A 33 5.41 -12.80 5.68
N HIS A 34 4.42 -12.32 4.93
CA HIS A 34 4.62 -11.89 3.54
C HIS A 34 5.49 -10.62 3.42
N ILE A 35 5.41 -9.72 4.41
CA ILE A 35 6.22 -8.50 4.44
C ILE A 35 7.66 -8.81 4.84
N THR A 36 7.88 -9.57 5.91
CA THR A 36 9.24 -9.89 6.40
C THR A 36 10.02 -10.76 5.40
N SER A 37 9.33 -11.63 4.65
CA SER A 37 9.92 -12.40 3.53
C SER A 37 10.19 -11.57 2.27
N GLY A 38 9.77 -10.30 2.22
CA GLY A 38 10.01 -9.40 1.08
C GLY A 38 9.17 -9.69 -0.16
N ARG A 39 8.18 -10.60 -0.06
CA ARG A 39 7.28 -10.91 -1.19
C ARG A 39 6.27 -9.79 -1.43
N ASN A 40 5.85 -9.10 -0.36
CA ASN A 40 4.88 -8.02 -0.42
C ASN A 40 5.46 -6.70 0.12
N LYS A 41 5.07 -5.58 -0.51
CA LYS A 41 5.29 -4.24 0.06
C LYS A 41 4.21 -3.98 1.13
N PRO A 42 4.57 -3.46 2.32
CA PRO A 42 3.56 -3.01 3.28
C PRO A 42 2.76 -1.83 2.70
N SER A 43 1.49 -1.73 3.05
CA SER A 43 0.64 -0.58 2.72
C SER A 43 0.98 0.61 3.61
N LEU A 44 0.55 1.82 3.22
CA LEU A 44 0.69 3.01 4.06
C LEU A 44 -0.02 2.84 5.41
N GLU A 45 -1.25 2.30 5.40
CA GLU A 45 -2.02 1.95 6.60
C GLU A 45 -1.24 1.07 7.57
N PHE A 46 -0.49 0.09 7.05
CA PHE A 46 0.35 -0.78 7.86
C PHE A 46 1.46 0.01 8.58
N ILE A 47 2.11 0.93 7.88
CA ILE A 47 3.16 1.77 8.46
C ILE A 47 2.59 2.73 9.51
N ILE A 48 1.41 3.32 9.25
CA ILE A 48 0.69 4.18 10.19
C ILE A 48 0.33 3.40 11.46
N LYS A 49 -0.19 2.17 11.33
CA LYS A 49 -0.50 1.29 12.46
C LYS A 49 0.74 0.99 13.32
N ILE A 50 1.86 0.66 12.69
CA ILE A 50 3.15 0.51 13.40
C ILE A 50 3.49 1.78 14.18
N LYS A 51 3.47 2.94 13.51
CA LYS A 51 3.81 4.22 14.15
C LYS A 51 2.89 4.55 15.31
N SER A 52 1.60 4.26 15.19
CA SER A 52 0.61 4.51 16.24
C SER A 52 0.89 3.68 17.49
N ARG A 53 1.40 2.45 17.31
CA ARG A 53 1.71 1.56 18.41
C ARG A 53 3.08 1.79 19.04
N PHE A 54 4.05 2.17 18.22
CA PHE A 54 5.44 2.42 18.60
C PHE A 54 5.81 3.88 18.30
N PRO A 55 5.30 4.85 19.09
CA PRO A 55 5.51 6.27 18.86
C PRO A 55 6.97 6.71 19.07
N GLU A 56 7.79 5.88 19.73
CA GLU A 56 9.23 6.08 19.89
C GLU A 56 10.01 5.94 18.57
N LEU A 57 9.45 5.27 17.55
CA LEU A 57 10.13 5.10 16.26
C LEU A 57 10.19 6.42 15.50
N LEU A 58 11.27 6.69 14.75
CA LEU A 58 11.37 7.85 13.86
C LEU A 58 10.77 7.55 12.47
N TRP A 59 10.07 8.54 11.90
CA TRP A 59 9.46 8.42 10.57
C TRP A 59 10.51 8.27 9.46
N ASP A 60 11.56 9.09 9.52
CA ASP A 60 12.66 9.05 8.55
C ASP A 60 13.28 7.66 8.50
N TRP A 61 13.61 7.12 9.67
CA TRP A 61 14.14 5.77 9.74
C TRP A 61 13.16 4.71 9.24
N LEU A 62 11.86 4.83 9.53
CA LEU A 62 10.85 3.87 9.11
C LEU A 62 10.58 3.91 7.60
N VAL A 63 10.65 5.08 6.96
CA VAL A 63 10.28 5.28 5.55
C VAL A 63 11.52 5.30 4.65
N THR A 64 12.47 6.19 4.90
CA THR A 64 13.69 6.36 4.07
C THR A 64 14.80 5.41 4.47
N GLY A 65 14.90 5.07 5.76
CA GLY A 65 15.89 4.12 6.28
C GLY A 65 17.18 4.80 6.71
N GLU A 66 17.11 6.12 6.82
CA GLU A 66 18.19 7.01 7.24
C GLU A 66 17.97 7.41 8.71
N GLY A 67 19.05 7.77 9.40
CA GLY A 67 18.99 8.20 10.78
C GLY A 67 18.85 7.07 11.81
N GLU A 68 18.41 7.44 13.01
CA GLU A 68 18.25 6.52 14.15
C GLU A 68 16.87 5.91 14.21
N MET A 69 16.76 4.68 14.72
CA MET A 69 15.48 3.98 14.84
C MET A 69 14.56 4.63 15.87
N LEU A 70 15.13 5.04 17.01
CA LEU A 70 14.41 5.54 18.16
C LEU A 70 14.65 7.04 18.31
N LYS A 71 13.65 7.76 18.80
CA LYS A 71 13.85 9.10 19.35
C LYS A 71 14.81 8.98 20.53
N SER A 72 15.98 9.59 20.43
CA SER A 72 16.88 9.73 21.56
C SER A 72 16.12 10.43 22.70
N GLN A 73 16.08 9.77 23.87
CA GLN A 73 15.42 10.27 25.07
C GLN A 73 16.18 11.48 25.61
N LEU A 74 16.01 12.64 24.98
CA LEU A 74 16.07 13.91 25.68
C LEU A 74 14.63 14.35 25.98
N PRO A 75 14.37 14.91 27.17
CA PRO A 75 13.02 15.14 27.65
C PRO A 75 12.28 16.08 26.71
N GLU A 76 11.02 15.73 26.49
CA GLU A 76 9.98 16.49 25.81
C GLU A 76 10.18 18.01 25.99
N SER A 77 10.48 18.70 24.90
CA SER A 77 10.12 20.10 24.73
C SER A 77 9.36 20.17 23.42
N GLU A 78 8.03 20.21 23.56
CA GLU A 78 7.12 21.07 22.82
C GLU A 78 7.43 21.29 21.31
N THR A 79 6.55 20.78 20.46
CA THR A 79 6.10 21.38 19.19
C THR A 79 7.02 22.43 18.55
N SER A 80 7.67 22.07 17.44
CA SER A 80 8.09 23.05 16.44
C SER A 80 7.70 22.53 15.06
N GLU A 81 6.57 23.04 14.57
CA GLU A 81 6.43 23.34 13.16
C GLU A 81 7.61 24.23 12.73
N GLY A 82 8.13 24.00 11.52
CA GLY A 82 8.96 24.94 10.77
C GLY A 82 10.38 25.18 11.30
N ASN A 83 11.37 24.73 10.52
CA ASN A 83 12.66 25.42 10.47
C ASN A 83 13.15 25.46 9.03
N THR A 84 12.72 26.49 8.31
CA THR A 84 13.56 27.14 7.31
C THR A 84 14.41 28.12 8.10
N GLU A 85 15.71 27.82 8.15
CA GLU A 85 16.72 28.78 8.59
C GLU A 85 16.68 29.99 7.66
N GLU A 86 16.68 31.21 8.20
CA GLU A 86 17.69 32.24 7.91
C GLU A 86 17.25 33.66 8.31
N GLU A 87 18.17 34.31 9.02
CA GLU A 87 18.50 35.74 8.99
C GLU A 87 17.56 36.81 9.59
N LYS A 88 18.10 37.36 10.68
CA LYS A 88 17.88 38.67 11.24
C LYS A 88 18.04 39.79 10.19
N ILE A 89 16.94 40.34 9.68
CA ILE A 89 16.97 41.60 8.91
C ILE A 89 15.90 42.56 9.45
N LYS A 90 16.37 43.71 9.97
CA LYS A 90 15.53 44.88 10.21
C LYS A 90 15.21 45.50 8.86
N THR A 91 13.93 45.55 8.46
CA THR A 91 13.50 46.35 7.32
C THR A 91 12.53 47.44 7.79
N THR A 92 12.85 48.67 7.40
CA THR A 92 11.99 49.86 7.43
C THR A 92 10.66 49.57 6.74
N PRO A 93 9.53 50.18 7.15
CA PRO A 93 8.27 50.00 6.45
C PRO A 93 8.35 50.76 5.12
N LEU A 94 8.70 50.06 4.03
CA LEU A 94 8.23 50.50 2.73
C LEU A 94 6.73 50.16 2.64
N PRO A 95 5.89 51.08 2.15
CA PRO A 95 4.48 50.79 1.97
C PRO A 95 4.31 49.65 0.96
N ASP A 96 3.43 48.73 1.31
CA ASP A 96 3.09 47.53 0.56
C ASP A 96 2.47 47.91 -0.80
N LEU A 97 2.86 47.22 -1.88
CA LEU A 97 2.43 47.50 -3.25
C LEU A 97 0.90 47.37 -3.41
N PHE A 98 0.27 46.57 -2.55
CA PHE A 98 -1.18 46.44 -2.47
C PHE A 98 -1.91 47.69 -1.97
N THR A 99 -1.22 48.61 -1.31
CA THR A 99 -1.79 49.91 -0.91
C THR A 99 -1.87 50.91 -2.07
N MET A 100 -1.09 50.71 -3.14
CA MET A 100 -1.08 51.61 -4.31
C MET A 100 -2.11 51.25 -5.38
N MET A 101 -2.66 50.03 -5.36
CA MET A 101 -3.64 49.59 -6.38
C MET A 101 -5.10 49.85 -5.97
N ASN A 102 -5.34 50.39 -4.77
CA ASN A 102 -6.68 50.67 -4.26
C ASN A 102 -7.14 52.12 -4.49
N ASP A 103 -6.34 52.96 -5.17
CA ASP A 103 -6.69 54.36 -5.49
C ASP A 103 -7.14 54.57 -6.95
N ASP A 104 -7.26 53.51 -7.76
CA ASP A 104 -7.78 53.60 -9.13
C ASP A 104 -9.27 53.21 -9.18
N ASP A 105 -10.12 54.12 -8.71
CA ASP A 105 -11.56 54.18 -9.01
C ASP A 105 -11.78 54.55 -10.50
N GLU A 106 -11.37 53.73 -11.48
CA GLU A 106 -11.77 54.00 -12.89
C GLU A 106 -11.68 52.81 -13.87
N PHE A 107 -12.25 51.63 -13.55
CA PHE A 107 -12.63 50.73 -14.66
C PHE A 107 -13.78 49.77 -14.35
N GLY A 108 -14.91 50.00 -15.03
CA GLY A 108 -15.74 48.91 -15.56
C GLY A 108 -16.73 48.27 -14.60
N SER A 109 -17.89 48.91 -14.50
CA SER A 109 -19.18 48.32 -14.15
C SER A 109 -19.51 47.01 -14.90
N ASP A 110 -20.28 46.15 -14.21
CA ASP A 110 -21.17 45.12 -14.76
C ASP A 110 -20.46 43.89 -15.40
N GLU A 111 -20.72 42.62 -15.07
CA GLU A 111 -22.00 41.99 -14.72
C GLU A 111 -21.83 40.77 -13.80
N THR A 112 -22.77 40.64 -12.87
CA THR A 112 -23.22 39.40 -12.26
C THR A 112 -23.97 38.54 -13.27
N GLU A 113 -23.71 37.24 -13.35
CA GLU A 113 -24.67 36.18 -12.98
C GLU A 113 -24.25 34.79 -13.49
N ALA A 114 -24.67 33.82 -12.69
CA ALA A 114 -24.51 32.40 -12.85
C ALA A 114 -25.28 31.85 -14.07
N GLU A 115 -24.76 30.79 -14.70
CA GLU A 115 -25.63 29.71 -15.15
C GLU A 115 -24.85 28.40 -15.34
N ALA A 116 -25.26 27.37 -14.62
CA ALA A 116 -24.96 25.98 -14.92
C ALA A 116 -26.21 25.35 -15.54
N PRO A 117 -26.07 24.55 -16.60
CA PRO A 117 -27.10 23.55 -16.89
C PRO A 117 -26.55 22.12 -16.99
N ALA A 118 -27.23 21.27 -16.22
CA ALA A 118 -27.80 19.99 -16.63
C ALA A 118 -26.90 18.80 -16.99
N SER A 119 -26.90 17.85 -16.04
CA SER A 119 -27.16 16.41 -16.21
C SER A 119 -27.52 15.85 -17.60
N SER A 120 -26.86 14.76 -17.97
CA SER A 120 -27.52 13.61 -18.62
C SER A 120 -26.85 12.29 -18.18
N PRO A 121 -27.62 11.30 -17.70
CA PRO A 121 -27.13 9.97 -17.36
C PRO A 121 -27.12 9.02 -18.58
N GLY A 122 -26.19 8.07 -18.57
CA GLY A 122 -26.50 6.68 -18.91
C GLY A 122 -26.37 6.20 -20.36
N GLU A 123 -25.44 5.26 -20.53
CA GLU A 123 -25.55 4.02 -21.33
C GLU A 123 -25.60 4.09 -22.86
N SER A 124 -24.42 3.91 -23.47
CA SER A 124 -24.30 3.37 -24.82
C SER A 124 -24.56 1.86 -24.83
N PHE A 125 -25.74 1.52 -25.33
CA PHE A 125 -26.18 0.21 -25.82
C PHE A 125 -25.09 -0.53 -26.63
N ILE A 126 -24.76 -1.76 -26.24
CA ILE A 126 -24.05 -2.73 -27.10
C ILE A 126 -25.08 -3.80 -27.51
N PRO A 127 -25.39 -3.98 -28.81
CA PRO A 127 -26.25 -5.06 -29.25
C PRO A 127 -25.56 -6.41 -29.09
N ALA A 128 -26.24 -7.36 -28.44
CA ALA A 128 -25.87 -8.76 -28.43
C ALA A 128 -26.02 -9.36 -29.84
N GLN A 129 -25.00 -10.09 -30.30
CA GLN A 129 -25.13 -11.03 -31.42
C GLN A 129 -24.94 -12.45 -30.91
N ASP A 130 -26.06 -13.17 -30.87
CA ASP A 130 -26.13 -14.63 -30.86
C ASP A 130 -25.54 -15.19 -32.16
N LYS A 131 -24.67 -16.20 -32.04
CA LYS A 131 -24.63 -17.33 -32.99
C LYS A 131 -24.13 -18.60 -32.30
N ALA A 132 -24.95 -19.63 -32.47
CA ALA A 132 -24.89 -20.97 -31.91
C ALA A 132 -23.71 -21.82 -32.49
N PRO A 133 -23.48 -23.05 -31.99
CA PRO A 133 -22.18 -23.68 -31.92
C PRO A 133 -21.79 -24.44 -33.19
N GLU A 134 -20.55 -24.27 -33.63
CA GLU A 134 -19.93 -25.20 -34.58
C GLU A 134 -18.89 -26.07 -33.87
N LYS A 135 -19.22 -27.37 -33.80
CA LYS A 135 -18.26 -28.43 -33.52
C LYS A 135 -17.26 -28.48 -34.68
N ILE A 136 -16.01 -28.13 -34.41
CA ILE A 136 -14.87 -28.62 -35.18
C ILE A 136 -14.00 -29.46 -34.27
N SER A 137 -14.08 -30.76 -34.52
CA SER A 137 -13.15 -31.77 -34.05
C SER A 137 -11.96 -31.72 -34.99
N ASP A 138 -10.86 -31.09 -34.58
CA ASP A 138 -9.57 -31.43 -35.16
C ASP A 138 -8.49 -31.46 -34.09
N SER A 139 -7.72 -32.53 -34.16
CA SER A 139 -7.07 -33.16 -33.04
C SER A 139 -5.63 -32.74 -32.98
N GLN A 140 -5.27 -31.78 -32.13
CA GLN A 140 -3.96 -31.75 -31.50
C GLN A 140 -4.12 -31.31 -30.04
N ARG A 141 -4.10 -32.32 -29.17
CA ARG A 141 -3.98 -32.13 -27.72
C ARG A 141 -2.58 -31.59 -27.46
N LEU A 142 -2.46 -30.27 -27.28
CA LEU A 142 -1.30 -29.66 -26.65
C LEU A 142 -1.15 -30.32 -25.28
N GLU A 143 -0.14 -31.17 -25.14
CA GLU A 143 0.20 -31.79 -23.87
C GLU A 143 0.51 -30.69 -22.86
N ASN A 144 -0.28 -30.67 -21.80
CA ASN A 144 -0.19 -29.77 -20.68
C ASN A 144 1.24 -29.76 -20.14
N SER A 145 1.86 -28.57 -20.11
CA SER A 145 3.16 -28.32 -19.48
C SER A 145 3.13 -28.48 -17.95
N ASP A 146 1.99 -28.86 -17.37
CA ASP A 146 1.81 -29.02 -15.92
C ASP A 146 2.34 -30.35 -15.38
N ASN A 147 2.41 -31.40 -16.21
CA ASN A 147 2.93 -32.70 -15.77
C ASN A 147 4.44 -32.67 -15.49
N HIS A 148 5.16 -31.72 -16.08
CA HIS A 148 6.60 -31.55 -15.85
C HIS A 148 6.91 -30.90 -14.50
N ILE A 149 5.96 -30.16 -13.91
CA ILE A 149 6.13 -29.50 -12.61
C ILE A 149 6.10 -30.52 -11.47
N LEU A 150 5.20 -31.52 -11.54
CA LEU A 150 5.11 -32.57 -10.51
C LEU A 150 6.34 -33.49 -10.53
N GLY A 151 6.79 -33.92 -11.72
CA GLY A 151 7.96 -34.80 -11.86
C GLY A 151 9.27 -34.16 -11.36
N GLN A 152 9.41 -32.85 -11.48
CA GLN A 152 10.62 -32.12 -11.09
C GLN A 152 10.64 -31.71 -9.61
N LEU A 153 9.47 -31.56 -8.94
CA LEU A 153 9.38 -31.28 -7.50
C LEU A 153 9.60 -32.53 -6.62
N PHE A 154 9.22 -33.72 -7.11
CA PHE A 154 9.33 -34.97 -6.36
C PHE A 154 10.53 -35.86 -6.76
N GLY A 155 11.34 -35.40 -7.72
CA GLY A 155 12.51 -36.12 -8.23
C GLY A 155 13.70 -36.13 -7.25
N ASN A 156 13.59 -36.90 -6.15
CA ASN A 156 14.63 -37.75 -5.54
C ASN A 156 14.27 -38.27 -4.13
N GLN A 157 13.03 -38.08 -3.66
CA GLN A 157 12.66 -38.42 -2.28
C GLN A 157 11.82 -39.71 -2.25
N GLN A 158 12.32 -40.77 -1.63
CA GLN A 158 11.56 -41.99 -1.28
C GLN A 158 10.54 -41.73 -0.14
N SER A 159 9.95 -40.55 -0.08
CA SER A 159 9.03 -40.17 0.99
C SER A 159 7.67 -40.80 0.76
N LYS A 160 7.17 -41.54 1.76
CA LYS A 160 5.79 -42.05 1.75
C LYS A 160 4.83 -40.87 1.87
N ILE A 161 3.88 -40.79 0.94
CA ILE A 161 2.81 -39.79 0.98
C ILE A 161 1.92 -40.10 2.19
N LYS A 162 1.70 -39.11 3.07
CA LYS A 162 0.81 -39.26 4.23
C LYS A 162 -0.63 -38.82 3.94
N ARG A 163 -0.80 -37.75 3.16
CA ARG A 163 -2.11 -37.18 2.82
C ARG A 163 -1.99 -36.27 1.60
N ILE A 164 -3.01 -36.28 0.75
CA ILE A 164 -3.21 -35.36 -0.38
C ILE A 164 -4.48 -34.56 -0.11
N VAL A 165 -4.46 -33.25 -0.34
CA VAL A 165 -5.65 -32.40 -0.24
C VAL A 165 -5.85 -31.66 -1.57
N LEU A 166 -7.02 -31.85 -2.16
CA LEU A 166 -7.46 -31.26 -3.43
C LEU A 166 -8.40 -30.10 -3.14
N PHE A 167 -8.18 -28.95 -3.75
CA PHE A 167 -9.05 -27.77 -3.66
C PHE A 167 -9.73 -27.53 -5.00
N TYR A 168 -11.06 -27.40 -4.98
CA TYR A 168 -11.87 -27.12 -6.15
C TYR A 168 -12.24 -25.63 -6.19
N GLU A 169 -12.43 -25.08 -7.39
CA GLU A 169 -12.79 -23.65 -7.59
C GLU A 169 -14.14 -23.28 -6.96
N ASN A 170 -15.02 -24.25 -6.76
CA ASN A 170 -16.29 -24.08 -6.05
C ASN A 170 -16.14 -23.99 -4.52
N GLY A 171 -14.90 -23.92 -4.01
CA GLY A 171 -14.59 -23.84 -2.59
C GLY A 171 -14.70 -25.16 -1.83
N LYS A 172 -15.02 -26.28 -2.50
CA LYS A 172 -14.94 -27.61 -1.88
C LYS A 172 -13.49 -28.07 -1.82
N PHE A 173 -13.20 -28.94 -0.87
CA PHE A 173 -11.93 -29.67 -0.84
C PHE A 173 -12.17 -31.15 -0.55
N GLU A 174 -11.28 -31.99 -1.02
CA GLU A 174 -11.25 -33.42 -0.74
C GLU A 174 -9.88 -33.81 -0.21
N SER A 175 -9.86 -34.68 0.80
CA SER A 175 -8.62 -35.20 1.39
C SER A 175 -8.52 -36.71 1.20
N PHE A 176 -7.36 -37.16 0.73
CA PHE A 176 -7.05 -38.58 0.53
C PHE A 176 -5.86 -39.00 1.40
N GLU A 177 -6.00 -40.13 2.09
CA GLU A 177 -4.93 -40.80 2.80
C GLU A 177 -4.69 -42.16 2.12
N PRO A 178 -3.51 -42.39 1.51
CA PRO A 178 -3.19 -43.62 0.79
C PRO A 178 -3.00 -44.84 1.71
#